data_AF-A0A496SVX9-F1
#
_entry.id   AF-A0A496SVX9-F1
#
_cell.length_a   1.000
_cell.length_b   1.000
_cell.length_c   1.000
_cell.angle_alpha   90.00
_cell.angle_beta   90.00
_cell.angle_gamma   90.00
#
_symmetry.space_group_name_H-M   'P 1'
#
loop_
_entity.id
_entity.type
_entity.pdbx_description
1 polymer ?
#
loop_
_entity_poly.entity_id
_entity_poly.type
_entity_poly.pdbx_seq_one_letter_code
_entity_poly.pdbx_strand_id
1 'polypeptide(L)'
;MFKIETQFDLFQRIFELMKKEGKKAISIYDLIEYMDIEANGLKLLLDQIYWLAAIGLIALSFEDGNEGKETIIRITPLGEIYLKENT
;
A
#
# COMPACT_ATOMS: atom_id res chain seq x y z
N MET A 1 -2.85 -1.76 19.50
CA MET A 1 -1.99 -0.67 19.00
C MET A 1 -1.24 -1.18 17.79
N PHE A 2 -1.50 -0.60 16.62
CA PHE A 2 -0.91 -1.02 15.35
C PHE A 2 0.58 -0.65 15.33
N LYS A 3 1.47 -1.60 15.03
CA LYS A 3 2.90 -1.33 14.78
C LYS A 3 3.25 -1.83 13.38
N ILE A 4 3.77 -0.93 12.55
CA ILE A 4 4.53 -1.26 11.35
C ILE A 4 5.98 -1.40 11.83
N GLU A 5 6.55 -2.60 11.77
CA GLU A 5 7.92 -2.83 12.28
C GLU A 5 8.97 -2.32 11.28
N THR A 6 8.70 -2.43 9.98
CA THR A 6 9.53 -1.95 8.87
C THR A 6 8.71 -1.52 7.65
N GLN A 7 9.32 -0.80 6.70
CA GLN A 7 8.68 -0.44 5.42
C GLN A 7 8.29 -1.69 4.58
N PHE A 8 9.00 -2.81 4.75
CA PHE A 8 8.69 -4.05 4.04
C PHE A 8 7.48 -4.80 4.65
N ASP A 9 7.24 -4.66 5.96
CA ASP A 9 6.01 -5.18 6.57
C ASP A 9 4.77 -4.45 6.04
N LEU A 10 4.88 -3.14 5.80
CA LEU A 10 3.81 -2.40 5.13
C LEU A 10 3.57 -2.97 3.72
N PHE A 11 4.63 -3.23 2.97
CA PHE A 11 4.50 -3.80 1.62
C PHE A 11 3.81 -5.17 1.62
N GLN A 12 4.18 -6.07 2.53
CA GLN A 12 3.53 -7.37 2.68
C GLN A 12 2.05 -7.22 3.04
N ARG A 13 1.70 -6.30 3.95
CA ARG A 13 0.31 -6.04 4.35
C ARG A 13 -0.54 -5.48 3.21
N ILE A 14 0.02 -4.59 2.40
CA ILE A 14 -0.64 -4.09 1.17
C ILE A 14 -0.99 -5.27 0.26
N PHE A 15 -0.05 -6.21 0.07
CA PHE A 15 -0.27 -7.39 -0.75
C PHE A 15 -1.30 -8.36 -0.14
N GLU A 16 -1.26 -8.59 1.17
CA GLU A 16 -2.24 -9.40 1.88
C GLU A 16 -3.66 -8.84 1.76
N LEU A 17 -3.81 -7.52 1.90
CA LEU A 17 -5.09 -6.83 1.71
C LEU A 17 -5.61 -7.03 0.28
N MET A 18 -4.76 -6.82 -0.73
CA MET A 18 -5.10 -7.07 -2.14
C MET A 18 -5.60 -8.51 -2.35
N LYS A 19 -4.89 -9.51 -1.79
CA LYS A 19 -5.29 -10.91 -1.89
C LYS A 19 -6.61 -11.19 -1.19
N LYS A 20 -6.79 -10.66 0.03
CA LYS A 20 -7.99 -10.84 0.84
C LYS A 20 -9.23 -10.30 0.11
N GLU A 21 -9.09 -9.18 -0.58
CA GLU A 21 -10.18 -8.55 -1.34
C GLU A 21 -10.31 -9.07 -2.78
N GLY A 22 -9.40 -9.95 -3.23
CA GLY A 22 -9.36 -10.40 -4.62
C GLY A 22 -9.08 -9.28 -5.63
N LYS A 23 -8.50 -8.17 -5.18
CA LYS A 23 -8.21 -6.99 -6.00
C LYS A 23 -6.76 -7.02 -6.50
N LYS A 24 -6.52 -6.45 -7.68
CA LYS A 24 -5.16 -6.21 -8.22
C LYS A 24 -4.59 -4.83 -7.87
N ALA A 25 -5.39 -4.02 -7.18
CA ALA A 25 -5.06 -2.66 -6.79
C ALA A 25 -5.91 -2.26 -5.59
N ILE A 26 -5.42 -1.34 -4.77
CA ILE A 26 -6.18 -0.76 -3.65
C ILE A 26 -6.06 0.75 -3.70
N SER A 27 -7.08 1.46 -3.23
CA SER A 27 -6.95 2.89 -2.99
C SER A 27 -6.12 3.12 -1.72
N ILE A 28 -5.47 4.29 -1.61
CA ILE A 28 -4.84 4.72 -0.35
C ILE A 28 -5.88 4.83 0.77
N TYR A 29 -7.14 5.18 0.46
CA TYR A 29 -8.21 5.27 1.44
C TYR A 29 -8.59 3.91 2.03
N ASP A 30 -8.76 2.88 1.18
CA ASP A 30 -9.01 1.50 1.61
C ASP A 30 -7.89 1.01 2.54
N LEU A 31 -6.63 1.38 2.22
CA LEU A 31 -5.48 1.04 3.04
C LEU A 31 -5.49 1.74 4.40
N ILE A 32 -5.80 3.03 4.44
CA ILE A 32 -5.89 3.81 5.70
C ILE A 32 -6.99 3.24 6.60
N GLU A 33 -8.16 2.95 6.03
CA GLU A 33 -9.29 2.35 6.76
C GLU A 33 -8.93 0.97 7.28
N TYR A 34 -8.31 0.12 6.45
CA TYR A 34 -7.89 -1.22 6.85
C TYR A 34 -6.87 -1.23 7.99
N MET A 35 -5.94 -0.26 7.99
CA MET A 35 -4.87 -0.21 8.97
C MET A 35 -5.25 0.46 10.30
N ASP A 36 -6.48 0.99 10.42
CA ASP A 36 -6.98 1.70 11.61
C ASP A 36 -5.99 2.79 12.07
N ILE A 37 -5.49 3.58 11.12
CA ILE A 37 -4.44 4.57 11.37
C ILE A 37 -5.04 5.87 11.88
N GLU A 38 -4.65 6.27 13.08
CA GLU A 38 -4.92 7.60 13.62
C GLU A 38 -4.25 8.70 12.78
N ALA A 39 -4.79 9.93 12.80
CA ALA A 39 -4.29 11.06 12.00
C ALA A 39 -2.77 11.31 12.13
N ASN A 40 -2.18 11.02 13.29
CA ASN A 40 -0.73 11.16 13.52
C ASN A 40 0.11 10.12 12.76
N GLY A 41 -0.44 8.93 12.50
CA GLY A 41 0.20 7.87 11.73
C GLY A 41 0.05 8.03 10.22
N LEU A 42 -0.87 8.89 9.77
CA LEU A 42 -1.16 9.08 8.35
C LEU A 42 0.06 9.58 7.57
N LYS A 43 0.76 10.58 8.11
CA LYS A 43 1.96 11.12 7.45
C LYS A 43 3.04 10.05 7.29
N LEU A 44 3.27 9.27 8.35
CA LEU A 44 4.26 8.18 8.33
C LEU A 44 3.88 7.11 7.31
N LEU A 45 2.60 6.72 7.24
CA LEU A 45 2.12 5.78 6.24
C LEU A 45 2.40 6.29 4.83
N LEU A 46 2.03 7.55 4.53
CA LEU A 46 2.24 8.15 3.22
C LEU A 46 3.73 8.19 2.86
N ASP A 47 4.61 8.59 3.78
CA ASP A 47 6.06 8.60 3.57
C ASP A 47 6.59 7.20 3.22
N GLN A 48 6.07 6.15 3.87
CA GLN A 48 6.46 4.77 3.57
C GLN A 48 5.90 4.28 2.22
N ILE A 49 4.67 4.65 1.86
CA ILE A 49 4.10 4.33 0.54
C ILE A 49 4.93 5.00 -0.57
N TYR A 50 5.25 6.29 -0.42
CA TYR A 50 6.10 6.98 -1.39
C TYR A 50 7.49 6.37 -1.49
N TRP A 51 8.06 5.91 -0.36
CA TRP A 51 9.32 5.18 -0.36
C TRP A 51 9.23 3.85 -1.13
N LEU A 52 8.18 3.05 -0.91
CA LEU A 52 7.94 1.79 -1.62
C LEU A 52 7.78 2.02 -3.14
N ALA A 53 7.15 3.12 -3.52
CA ALA A 53 7.03 3.53 -4.92
C ALA A 53 8.40 3.94 -5.49
N ALA A 54 9.19 4.70 -4.74
CA ALA A 54 10.52 5.16 -5.16
C ALA A 54 11.51 4.01 -5.40
N ILE A 55 11.43 2.93 -4.60
CA ILE A 55 12.25 1.71 -4.81
C ILE A 55 11.62 0.74 -5.83
N GLY A 56 10.45 1.07 -6.36
CA GLY A 56 9.82 0.33 -7.46
C GLY A 56 9.07 -0.93 -7.07
N LEU A 57 8.74 -1.17 -5.79
CA LEU A 57 7.92 -2.33 -5.38
C LEU A 57 6.43 -2.12 -5.64
N ILE A 58 5.97 -0.87 -5.61
CA ILE A 58 4.60 -0.48 -5.96
C ILE A 58 4.61 0.63 -7.00
N ALA A 59 3.50 0.74 -7.72
CA ALA A 59 3.20 1.87 -8.61
C ALA A 59 2.00 2.64 -8.07
N LEU A 60 2.05 3.97 -8.19
CA LEU A 60 0.96 4.86 -7.84
C LEU A 60 0.32 5.41 -9.12
N SER A 61 -0.99 5.29 -9.25
CA SER A 61 -1.79 5.96 -10.29
C SER A 61 -2.83 6.88 -9.63
N PHE A 62 -3.30 7.88 -10.37
CA PHE A 62 -4.36 8.78 -9.93
C PHE A 62 -5.58 8.55 -10.80
N GLU A 63 -6.65 8.06 -10.20
CA GLU A 63 -7.88 7.69 -10.90
C GLU A 63 -9.04 8.55 -10.35
N ASP A 64 -10.03 8.88 -11.18
CA ASP A 64 -11.20 9.62 -10.72
C ASP A 64 -12.12 8.67 -9.91
N GLY A 65 -12.25 8.93 -8.61
CA GLY A 65 -13.11 8.22 -7.68
C GLY A 65 -14.37 9.01 -7.30
N ASN A 66 -15.17 8.45 -6.40
CA ASN A 66 -16.49 9.02 -6.05
C ASN A 66 -16.40 10.38 -5.35
N GLU A 67 -15.30 10.67 -4.64
CA GLU A 67 -15.10 11.91 -3.87
C GLU A 67 -13.95 12.79 -4.42
N GLY A 68 -13.43 12.47 -5.60
CA GLY A 68 -12.31 13.18 -6.22
C GLY A 68 -11.26 12.23 -6.76
N LYS A 69 -10.04 12.73 -6.98
CA LYS A 69 -8.93 11.90 -7.45
C LYS A 69 -8.44 10.99 -6.32
N GLU A 70 -8.49 9.69 -6.55
CA GLU A 70 -7.97 8.67 -5.65
C GLU A 70 -6.59 8.24 -6.08
N THR A 71 -5.70 8.06 -5.10
CA THR A 71 -4.39 7.45 -5.32
C THR A 71 -4.54 5.95 -5.23
N ILE A 72 -4.25 5.26 -6.33
CA ILE A 72 -4.35 3.81 -6.47
C ILE A 72 -2.96 3.18 -6.40
N ILE A 73 -2.81 2.16 -5.56
CA ILE A 73 -1.60 1.38 -5.37
C ILE A 73 -1.70 0.07 -6.17
N ARG A 74 -0.66 -0.27 -6.92
CA ARG A 74 -0.49 -1.55 -7.62
C ARG A 74 0.86 -2.17 -7.28
N ILE A 75 0.93 -3.50 -7.16
CA ILE A 75 2.22 -4.21 -7.07
C ILE A 75 2.87 -4.19 -8.46
N THR A 76 4.15 -3.84 -8.52
CA THR A 76 4.91 -3.87 -9.78
C THR A 76 5.44 -5.28 -10.05
N PRO A 77 5.96 -5.57 -11.26
CA PRO A 77 6.67 -6.83 -11.49
C PRO A 77 7.84 -7.06 -10.53
N LEU A 78 8.56 -6.00 -10.13
CA LEU A 78 9.62 -6.09 -9.12
C LEU A 78 9.06 -6.45 -7.75
N GLY A 79 7.93 -5.86 -7.37
CA GLY A 79 7.19 -6.20 -6.15
C GLY A 79 6.75 -7.67 -6.13
N GLU A 80 6.27 -8.20 -7.26
CA GLU A 80 5.90 -9.61 -7.36
C GLU A 80 7.10 -10.55 -7.21
N ILE A 81 8.27 -10.19 -7.76
CA ILE A 81 9.51 -10.96 -7.57
C ILE A 81 9.91 -10.95 -6.09
N TYR A 82 9.93 -9.77 -5.47
CA TYR A 82 10.24 -9.64 -4.04
C TYR A 82 9.35 -10.53 -3.17
N LEU A 83 8.03 -10.53 -3.43
CA LEU A 83 7.08 -11.36 -2.68
C LEU A 83 7.37 -12.86 -2.84
N LYS A 84 7.73 -13.31 -4.06
CA LYS A 84 8.06 -14.72 -4.33
C LYS A 84 9.36 -15.17 -3.66
N GLU A 85 10.35 -14.29 -3.53
CA GLU A 85 11.65 -14.61 -2.94
C GLU A 85 11.61 -14.60 -1.40
N ASN A 86 10.58 -14.01 -0.79
CA ASN A 86 10.45 -13.81 0.66
C ASN A 86 9.17 -14.45 1.24
N THR A 87 8.69 -15.55 0.64
CA THR A 87 7.58 -16.40 1.15
C THR A 87 8.04 -17.80 1.54
#